data_AF-A0A7S0YLI2-F1
#
_entry.id   AF-A0A7S0YLI2-F1
#
_cell.length_a   1.000
_cell.length_b   1.000
_cell.length_c   1.000
_cell.angle_alpha   90.00
_cell.angle_beta   90.00
_cell.angle_gamma   90.00
#
_symmetry.space_group_name_H-M   'P 1'
#
loop_
_entity.id
_entity.type
_entity.pdbx_description
1 polymer ?
#
loop_
_entity_poly.entity_id
_entity_poly.type
_entity_poly.pdbx_seq_one_letter_code
_entity_poly.pdbx_strand_id
1 'polypeptide(L)'
;QLQALVDALAKKTPSAFQGALEKCAEEAGIDLKAPDKNSERSLIFGIKLSWSEQIQSESHPPVVLLLAAQILFHHATKAVVKAPGRGIAPLLEFLKPSLKPEAFDKLDALQQCVVKML
;
A
#
# COMPACT_ATOMS: atom_id res chain seq x y z
N GLN A 1 18.16 -11.74 18.10
CA GLN A 1 17.85 -11.54 16.68
C GLN A 1 16.42 -11.06 16.49
N LEU A 2 15.38 -11.80 16.95
CA LEU A 2 13.98 -11.36 16.90
C LEU A 2 13.69 -10.01 17.59
N GLN A 3 14.32 -9.72 18.73
CA GLN A 3 14.15 -8.43 19.43
C GLN A 3 14.63 -7.24 18.59
N ALA A 4 15.70 -7.42 17.81
CA ALA A 4 16.23 -6.38 16.93
C ALA A 4 15.30 -6.10 15.74
N LEU A 5 14.58 -7.11 15.26
CA LEU A 5 13.53 -6.95 14.25
C LEU A 5 12.36 -6.13 14.79
N VAL A 6 11.92 -6.41 16.02
CA VAL A 6 10.86 -5.68 16.73
C VAL A 6 11.26 -4.22 16.96
N ASP A 7 12.50 -3.98 17.39
CA ASP A 7 13.02 -2.62 17.59
C ASP A 7 13.20 -1.86 16.27
N ALA A 8 13.58 -2.53 15.18
CA ALA A 8 13.66 -1.94 13.85
C ALA A 8 12.26 -1.59 13.28
N LEU A 9 11.26 -2.45 13.53
CA LEU A 9 9.84 -2.18 13.26
C LEU A 9 9.35 -0.94 14.03
N ALA A 10 9.72 -0.82 15.30
CA ALA A 10 9.36 0.33 16.14
C ALA A 10 10.00 1.64 15.65
N LYS A 11 11.21 1.58 15.07
CA LYS A 11 11.95 2.74 14.56
C LYS A 11 11.49 3.25 13.18
N LYS A 12 10.51 2.61 12.53
CA LYS A 12 9.92 3.00 11.23
C LYS A 12 10.93 3.21 10.08
N THR A 13 12.12 2.66 10.17
CA THR A 13 13.14 2.74 9.11
C THR A 13 13.11 1.46 8.27
N PRO A 14 12.53 1.47 7.06
CA PRO A 14 12.33 0.26 6.26
C PRO A 14 13.64 -0.44 5.89
N SER A 15 14.73 0.31 5.66
CA SER A 15 16.04 -0.26 5.35
C SER A 15 16.66 -1.04 6.52
N ALA A 16 16.53 -0.54 7.75
CA ALA A 16 17.05 -1.24 8.94
C ALA A 16 16.22 -2.49 9.28
N PHE A 17 14.91 -2.43 9.03
CA PHE A 17 14.02 -3.59 9.16
C PHE A 17 14.36 -4.67 8.13
N GLN A 18 14.57 -4.29 6.86
CA GLN A 18 14.91 -5.23 5.80
C GLN A 18 16.21 -5.99 6.13
N GLY A 19 17.28 -5.29 6.54
CA GLY A 19 18.53 -5.97 6.90
C GLY A 19 18.42 -6.86 8.15
N ALA A 20 17.58 -6.51 9.12
CA ALA A 20 17.31 -7.36 10.28
C ALA A 20 16.45 -8.59 9.91
N LEU A 21 15.55 -8.45 8.94
CA LEU A 21 14.70 -9.51 8.41
C LEU A 21 15.51 -10.52 7.58
N GLU A 22 16.39 -10.03 6.70
CA GLU A 22 17.33 -10.85 5.91
C GLU A 22 18.20 -11.73 6.82
N LYS A 23 18.77 -11.16 7.90
CA LYS A 23 19.54 -11.91 8.89
C LYS A 23 18.73 -12.98 9.62
N CYS A 24 17.49 -12.67 10.01
CA CYS A 24 16.63 -13.65 10.68
C CYS A 24 16.20 -14.77 9.72
N ALA A 25 16.03 -14.46 8.44
CA ALA A 25 15.66 -15.44 7.43
C ALA A 25 16.82 -16.38 7.06
N GLU A 26 18.04 -15.86 6.94
CA GLU A 26 19.24 -16.69 6.77
C GLU A 26 19.42 -17.70 7.91
N GLU A 27 19.23 -17.26 9.16
CA GLU A 27 19.29 -18.15 10.34
C GLU A 27 18.17 -19.20 10.36
N ALA A 28 17.03 -18.89 9.75
CA ALA A 28 15.90 -19.81 9.59
C ALA A 28 16.00 -20.70 8.33
N GLY A 29 17.07 -20.56 7.52
CA GLY A 29 17.23 -21.28 6.26
C GLY A 29 16.28 -20.82 5.14
N ILE A 30 15.75 -19.60 5.25
CA ILE A 30 14.83 -18.97 4.28
C ILE A 30 15.62 -17.97 3.44
N ASP A 31 15.73 -18.22 2.14
CA ASP A 31 16.35 -17.29 1.20
C ASP A 31 15.37 -16.17 0.83
N LEU A 32 15.52 -14.99 1.44
CA LEU A 32 14.78 -13.78 1.08
C LEU A 32 15.40 -13.16 -0.18
N LYS A 33 15.25 -13.84 -1.32
CA LYS A 33 15.63 -13.25 -2.61
C LYS A 33 14.73 -12.06 -2.89
N ALA A 34 15.34 -10.88 -2.98
CA ALA A 34 14.72 -9.75 -3.65
C ALA A 34 14.31 -10.22 -5.07
N PRO A 35 13.03 -10.06 -5.47
CA PRO A 35 12.58 -10.51 -6.77
C PRO A 35 13.44 -9.89 -7.86
N ASP A 36 13.82 -10.69 -8.87
CA ASP A 36 14.53 -10.14 -10.02
C ASP A 36 13.67 -9.07 -10.72
N LYS A 37 14.31 -8.18 -11.49
CA LYS A 37 13.64 -7.06 -12.16
C LYS A 37 12.48 -7.49 -13.07
N ASN A 38 12.50 -8.70 -13.63
CA ASN A 38 11.43 -9.22 -14.47
C ASN A 38 10.27 -9.76 -13.62
N SER A 39 10.58 -10.42 -12.51
CA SER A 39 9.62 -10.88 -11.49
C SER A 39 8.91 -9.69 -10.83
N GLU A 40 9.64 -8.63 -10.46
CA GLU A 40 9.05 -7.38 -9.96
C GLU A 40 8.10 -6.76 -10.97
N ARG A 41 8.52 -6.67 -12.24
CA ARG A 41 7.68 -6.12 -13.31
C ARG A 41 6.39 -6.94 -13.48
N SER A 42 6.50 -8.27 -13.42
CA SER A 42 5.37 -9.19 -13.54
C SER A 42 4.42 -9.09 -12.35
N LEU A 43 4.97 -8.95 -11.15
CA LEU A 43 4.22 -8.76 -9.91
C LEU A 43 3.47 -7.42 -9.90
N ILE A 44 4.13 -6.32 -10.31
CA ILE A 44 3.49 -5.00 -10.45
C ILE A 44 2.38 -5.07 -11.51
N PHE A 45 2.61 -5.77 -12.63
CA PHE A 45 1.59 -5.96 -13.65
C PHE A 45 0.36 -6.71 -13.09
N GLY A 46 0.57 -7.83 -12.39
CA GLY A 46 -0.50 -8.59 -11.77
C GLY A 46 -1.29 -7.80 -10.73
N ILE A 47 -0.61 -6.99 -9.91
CA ILE A 47 -1.29 -6.13 -8.93
C ILE A 47 -2.17 -5.09 -9.63
N LYS A 48 -1.68 -4.44 -10.69
CA LYS A 48 -2.48 -3.46 -11.46
C LYS A 48 -3.69 -4.09 -12.13
N LEU A 49 -3.53 -5.30 -12.70
CA LEU A 49 -4.62 -6.04 -13.31
C LEU A 49 -5.70 -6.33 -12.25
N SER A 50 -5.27 -6.87 -11.11
CA SER A 50 -6.17 -7.21 -10.00
C SER A 50 -6.89 -5.99 -9.43
N TRP A 51 -6.22 -4.84 -9.27
CA TRP A 51 -6.90 -3.61 -8.86
C TRP A 51 -7.93 -3.13 -9.87
N SER A 52 -7.66 -3.28 -11.16
CA SER A 52 -8.57 -2.89 -12.24
C SER A 52 -9.81 -3.77 -12.28
N GLU A 53 -9.66 -5.07 -12.08
CA GLU A 53 -10.77 -6.03 -11.98
C GLU A 53 -11.59 -5.81 -10.71
N GLN A 54 -10.91 -5.63 -9.57
CA GLN A 54 -11.57 -5.42 -8.29
C GLN A 54 -12.37 -4.13 -8.26
N ILE A 55 -11.81 -3.00 -8.73
CA ILE A 55 -12.55 -1.72 -8.69
C ILE A 55 -13.79 -1.71 -9.59
N GLN A 56 -13.83 -2.57 -10.61
CA GLN A 56 -14.99 -2.72 -11.50
C GLN A 56 -16.10 -3.60 -10.92
N SER A 57 -15.73 -4.56 -10.07
CA SER A 57 -16.65 -5.57 -9.51
C SER A 57 -17.02 -5.29 -8.05
N GLU A 58 -16.23 -4.49 -7.35
CA GLU A 58 -16.42 -4.19 -5.93
C GLU A 58 -17.53 -3.16 -5.73
N SER A 59 -18.45 -3.48 -4.83
CA SER A 59 -19.58 -2.62 -4.46
C SER A 59 -19.48 -2.12 -3.02
N HIS A 60 -18.57 -2.68 -2.21
CA HIS A 60 -18.39 -2.31 -0.82
C HIS A 60 -17.63 -0.98 -0.72
N PRO A 61 -18.27 0.12 -0.24
CA PRO A 61 -17.67 1.46 -0.30
C PRO A 61 -16.29 1.60 0.37
N PRO A 62 -16.02 0.95 1.52
CA PRO A 62 -14.69 0.93 2.13
C PRO A 62 -13.60 0.33 1.24
N VAL A 63 -13.92 -0.73 0.48
CA VAL A 63 -12.96 -1.41 -0.39
C VAL A 63 -12.75 -0.60 -1.67
N VAL A 64 -13.81 -0.03 -2.23
CA VAL A 64 -13.72 0.89 -3.38
C VAL A 64 -12.83 2.09 -3.06
N LEU A 65 -13.01 2.73 -1.90
CA LEU A 65 -12.18 3.85 -1.46
C LEU A 65 -10.71 3.44 -1.35
N LEU A 66 -10.45 2.28 -0.74
CA LEU A 66 -9.12 1.75 -0.56
C LEU A 66 -8.42 1.45 -1.91
N LEU A 67 -9.13 0.84 -2.85
CA LEU A 67 -8.63 0.55 -4.20
C LEU A 67 -8.38 1.84 -4.99
N ALA A 68 -9.32 2.78 -4.95
CA ALA A 68 -9.17 4.08 -5.61
C ALA A 68 -7.94 4.84 -5.10
N ALA A 69 -7.75 4.89 -3.78
CA ALA A 69 -6.62 5.57 -3.17
C ALA A 69 -5.27 4.89 -3.56
N GLN A 70 -5.21 3.55 -3.57
CA GLN A 70 -4.02 2.81 -4.03
C GLN A 70 -3.70 3.06 -5.51
N ILE A 71 -4.70 3.07 -6.39
CA ILE A 71 -4.53 3.33 -7.82
C ILE A 71 -4.03 4.76 -8.06
N LEU A 72 -4.61 5.75 -7.37
CA LEU A 72 -4.20 7.15 -7.48
C LEU A 72 -2.78 7.36 -6.95
N PHE A 73 -2.43 6.72 -5.84
CA PHE A 73 -1.06 6.71 -5.32
C PHE A 73 -0.07 6.13 -6.31
N HIS A 74 -0.42 5.00 -6.93
CA HIS A 74 0.41 4.40 -7.97
C HIS A 74 0.56 5.34 -9.17
N HIS A 75 -0.52 6.02 -9.57
CA HIS A 75 -0.46 6.94 -10.69
C HIS A 75 0.50 8.11 -10.43
N ALA A 76 0.47 8.68 -9.21
CA ALA A 76 1.28 9.81 -8.79
C ALA A 76 2.75 9.46 -8.55
N THR A 77 3.03 8.32 -7.89
CA THR A 77 4.39 7.97 -7.43
C THR A 77 5.11 6.92 -8.28
N LYS A 78 4.36 6.23 -9.17
CA LYS A 78 4.80 5.01 -9.88
C LYS A 78 5.16 3.84 -8.96
N ALA A 79 4.96 3.97 -7.65
CA ALA A 79 5.15 2.91 -6.68
C ALA A 79 3.85 2.15 -6.42
N VAL A 80 3.95 0.87 -6.08
CA VAL A 80 2.79 0.06 -5.67
C VAL A 80 2.75 0.03 -4.16
N VAL A 81 1.63 0.44 -3.57
CA VAL A 81 1.41 0.35 -2.12
C VAL A 81 0.14 -0.44 -1.87
N LYS A 82 0.22 -1.44 -0.99
CA LYS A 82 -0.96 -2.08 -0.39
C LYS A 82 -1.12 -1.51 1.00
N ALA A 83 -1.98 -0.50 1.14
CA ALA A 83 -2.24 0.14 2.42
C ALA A 83 -3.31 -0.66 3.20
N PRO A 84 -3.15 -0.83 4.53
CA PRO A 84 -4.26 -1.25 5.38
C PRO A 84 -5.30 -0.13 5.46
N GLY A 85 -6.57 -0.44 5.75
CA GLY A 85 -7.66 0.57 5.79
C GLY A 85 -7.37 1.81 6.66
N ARG A 86 -6.59 1.64 7.75
CA ARG A 86 -6.11 2.74 8.60
C ARG A 86 -5.16 3.75 7.92
N GLY A 87 -4.56 3.36 6.80
CA GLY A 87 -3.63 4.19 6.03
C GLY A 87 -4.29 5.07 4.98
N ILE A 88 -5.62 4.99 4.81
CA ILE A 88 -6.34 5.71 3.76
C ILE A 88 -6.30 7.23 3.98
N ALA A 89 -6.58 7.72 5.20
CA ALA A 89 -6.62 9.16 5.47
C ALA A 89 -5.26 9.86 5.24
N PRO A 90 -4.12 9.33 5.76
CA PRO A 90 -2.81 9.90 5.44
C PRO A 90 -2.47 9.84 3.94
N LEU A 91 -2.92 8.79 3.25
CA LEU A 91 -2.66 8.61 1.83
C LEU A 91 -3.48 9.57 0.95
N LEU A 92 -4.70 9.90 1.36
CA LEU A 92 -5.52 10.92 0.70
C LEU A 92 -4.92 12.32 0.90
N GLU A 93 -4.48 12.67 2.11
CA GLU A 93 -3.79 13.95 2.35
C GLU A 93 -2.49 14.06 1.53
N PHE A 94 -1.75 12.96 1.35
CA PHE A 94 -0.59 12.93 0.45
C PHE A 94 -0.97 13.17 -1.02
N LEU A 95 -2.11 12.66 -1.46
CA LEU A 95 -2.60 12.78 -2.84
C LEU A 95 -3.23 14.15 -3.14
N LYS A 96 -3.69 14.87 -2.13
CA LYS A 96 -4.34 16.18 -2.24
C LYS A 96 -3.66 17.17 -3.19
N PRO A 97 -2.33 17.43 -3.13
CA PRO A 97 -1.67 18.35 -4.07
C PRO A 97 -1.61 17.84 -5.52
N SER A 98 -1.79 16.54 -5.74
CA SER A 98 -1.73 15.91 -7.07
C SER A 98 -3.11 15.78 -7.72
N LEU A 99 -4.18 16.09 -6.99
CA LEU A 99 -5.56 15.92 -7.44
C LEU A 99 -6.24 17.26 -7.68
N LYS A 100 -7.20 17.26 -8.61
CA LYS A 100 -8.11 18.41 -8.77
C LYS A 100 -9.00 18.52 -7.52
N PRO A 101 -9.37 19.74 -7.09
CA PRO A 101 -10.23 19.93 -5.91
C PRO A 101 -11.51 19.09 -5.96
N GLU A 102 -12.21 19.12 -7.10
CA GLU A 102 -13.45 18.35 -7.32
C GLU A 102 -13.28 16.83 -7.15
N ALA A 103 -12.10 16.29 -7.50
CA ALA A 103 -11.80 14.87 -7.36
C ALA A 103 -11.47 14.51 -5.91
N PHE A 104 -10.76 15.41 -5.21
CA PHE A 104 -10.46 15.26 -3.80
C PHE A 104 -11.73 15.34 -2.94
N ASP A 105 -12.62 16.28 -3.21
CA ASP A 105 -13.88 16.44 -2.47
C ASP A 105 -14.76 15.18 -2.56
N LYS A 106 -14.80 14.51 -3.72
CA LYS A 106 -15.51 13.24 -3.88
C LYS A 106 -14.89 12.10 -3.06
N LEU A 107 -13.56 12.04 -3.00
CA LEU A 107 -12.84 11.04 -2.20
C LEU A 107 -13.01 11.29 -0.71
N ASP A 108 -12.96 12.55 -0.28
CA ASP A 108 -13.17 12.94 1.11
C ASP A 108 -14.61 12.66 1.56
N ALA A 109 -15.61 12.97 0.72
CA ALA A 109 -17.00 12.61 0.97
C ALA A 109 -17.17 11.08 1.11
N LEU A 110 -16.53 10.29 0.25
CA LEU A 110 -16.56 8.84 0.34
C LEU A 110 -15.86 8.34 1.61
N GLN A 111 -14.72 8.92 1.98
CA GLN A 111 -14.03 8.62 3.24
C GLN A 111 -14.93 8.88 4.46
N GLN A 112 -15.59 10.05 4.50
CA GLN A 112 -16.50 10.38 5.59
C GLN A 112 -17.69 9.40 5.66
N CYS A 113 -18.24 8.96 4.53
CA CYS A 113 -19.28 7.93 4.49
C CYS A 113 -18.76 6.59 5.04
N VAL A 114 -17.58 6.15 4.61
CA VAL A 114 -16.95 4.91 5.06
C VAL A 114 -16.68 4.92 6.57
N VAL A 115 -16.18 6.04 7.11
CA VAL A 115 -15.94 6.20 8.54
C VAL A 115 -17.24 6.14 9.35
N LYS A 116 -18.36 6.63 8.80
CA LYS A 116 -19.67 6.56 9.46
C LYS A 116 -20.30 5.16 9.41
N MET A 117 -19.85 4.28 8.51
CA MET A 117 -20.36 2.91 8.36
C MET A 117 -19.61 1.89 9.22
N LEU A 118 -18.46 2.28 9.80
CA LEU A 118 -17.66 1.49 10.74
C LEU A 118 -18.08 1.77 12.18
#